data_AF-A0A0S8GW69-F1
#
_entry.id   AF-A0A0S8GW69-F1
#
_cell.length_a   1.000
_cell.length_b   1.000
_cell.length_c   1.000
_cell.angle_alpha   90.00
_cell.angle_beta   90.00
_cell.angle_gamma   90.00
#
_symmetry.space_group_name_H-M   'P 1'
#
loop_
_entity.id
_entity.type
_entity.pdbx_description
1 polymer ?
#
loop_
_entity_poly.entity_id
_entity_poly.type
_entity_poly.pdbx_seq_one_letter_code
_entity_poly.pdbx_strand_id
1 'polypeptide(L)'
;MASIYQRGKVWWLKFHLNDIRIQQSLHTNNKRVALDRKRQIEYQLATRGLVLPSETPLAEFLEDFCQHLKTIRTPKSYKNDISNLRIFFGPVCPSLQPGNT
;
A
#
# COMPACT_ATOMS: atom_id res chain seq x y z
N MET A 1 21.04 -3.87 5.59
CA MET A 1 21.06 -3.37 6.99
C MET A 1 20.57 -1.93 7.03
N ALA A 2 19.80 -1.54 8.05
CA ALA A 2 19.24 -0.18 8.14
C ALA A 2 20.14 0.73 9.00
N SER A 3 20.18 2.01 8.68
CA SER A 3 20.96 2.99 9.45
C SER A 3 20.20 4.30 9.57
N ILE A 4 20.36 4.98 10.71
CA ILE A 4 19.73 6.27 10.95
C ILE A 4 20.73 7.41 10.80
N TYR A 5 20.25 8.57 10.36
CA TYR A 5 21.00 9.81 10.30
C TYR A 5 20.09 10.98 10.60
N GLN A 6 20.65 12.11 10.99
CA GLN A 6 19.87 13.31 11.31
C GLN A 6 19.93 14.28 10.13
N ARG A 7 18.77 14.84 9.76
CA ARG A 7 18.65 15.93 8.77
C ARG A 7 17.85 17.07 9.42
N GLY A 8 18.55 18.14 9.78
CA GLY A 8 17.96 19.21 10.59
C GLY A 8 17.53 18.70 11.96
N LYS A 9 16.26 18.91 12.31
CA LYS A 9 15.67 18.43 13.59
C LYS A 9 15.06 17.03 13.49
N VAL A 10 15.06 16.39 12.33
CA VAL A 10 14.36 15.12 12.12
C VAL A 10 15.37 13.99 11.88
N TRP A 11 15.13 12.85 12.52
CA TRP A 11 15.84 11.60 12.25
C TRP A 11 15.27 10.91 11.03
N TRP A 12 16.16 10.38 10.19
CA TRP A 12 15.87 9.66 8.97
C TRP A 12 16.46 8.26 9.05
N LEU A 13 15.81 7.32 8.38
CA LEU A 13 16.26 5.95 8.21
C LEU A 13 16.62 5.72 6.74
N LYS A 14 17.77 5.11 6.48
CA LYS A 14 18.16 4.61 5.16
C LYS A 14 18.34 3.10 5.21
N PHE A 15 17.77 2.39 4.26
CA PHE A 15 17.88 0.94 4.12
C PHE A 15 17.74 0.51 2.65
N HIS A 16 18.03 -0.75 2.37
CA HIS A 16 17.85 -1.38 1.07
C HIS A 16 16.71 -2.39 1.15
N LEU A 17 15.84 -2.38 0.15
CA LEU A 17 14.75 -3.33 -0.03
C LEU A 17 14.70 -3.72 -1.51
N ASN A 18 14.88 -5.00 -1.83
CA ASN A 18 14.85 -5.51 -3.20
C ASN A 18 15.70 -4.67 -4.18
N ASP A 19 16.96 -4.40 -3.81
CA ASP A 19 17.92 -3.53 -4.50
C ASP A 19 17.58 -2.04 -4.61
N ILE A 20 16.40 -1.61 -4.15
CA ILE A 20 16.02 -0.21 -4.08
C ILE A 20 16.51 0.40 -2.76
N ARG A 21 17.17 1.55 -2.86
CA ARG A 21 17.58 2.34 -1.70
C ARG A 21 16.44 3.25 -1.27
N ILE A 22 15.92 3.01 -0.07
CA ILE A 22 14.82 3.78 0.52
C ILE A 22 15.36 4.72 1.60
N GLN A 23 14.85 5.95 1.63
CA GLN A 23 15.08 6.92 2.69
C GLN A 23 13.73 7.35 3.26
N GLN A 24 13.50 7.07 4.54
CA GLN A 24 12.24 7.34 5.22
C GLN A 24 12.48 8.28 6.41
N SER A 25 11.65 9.31 6.52
CA SER A 25 11.63 10.17 7.71
C SER A 25 11.07 9.39 8.90
N LEU A 26 11.76 9.44 10.03
CA LEU A 26 11.25 8.92 11.31
C LEU A 26 10.42 9.96 12.07
N HIS A 27 10.21 11.17 11.51
CA HIS A 27 9.35 12.22 12.06
C HIS A 27 9.55 12.49 13.56
N THR A 28 10.78 12.36 14.04
CA THR A 28 11.14 12.58 15.45
C THR A 28 12.47 13.30 15.54
N ASN A 29 12.64 14.11 16.57
CA ASN A 29 13.91 14.74 16.95
C ASN A 29 14.63 13.97 18.07
N ASN A 30 13.95 13.03 18.71
CA ASN A 30 14.48 12.29 19.86
C ASN A 30 15.25 11.05 19.38
N LYS A 31 16.56 11.00 19.72
CA LYS A 31 17.45 9.92 19.34
C LYS A 31 17.03 8.54 19.88
N ARG A 32 16.48 8.47 21.10
CA ARG A 32 16.01 7.20 21.68
C ARG A 32 14.84 6.63 20.89
N VAL A 33 13.87 7.49 20.56
CA VAL A 33 12.71 7.12 19.73
C VAL A 33 13.15 6.70 18.33
N ALA A 34 14.13 7.39 17.74
CA ALA A 34 14.66 7.03 16.43
C ALA A 34 15.35 5.65 16.42
N LEU A 35 16.13 5.32 17.45
CA LEU A 35 16.77 4.01 17.59
C LEU A 35 15.75 2.89 17.81
N ASP A 36 14.68 3.15 18.54
CA ASP A 36 13.64 2.16 18.77
C ASP A 36 12.85 1.84 17.49
N ARG A 37 12.46 2.89 16.74
CA ARG A 37 11.84 2.74 15.40
C ARG A 37 12.75 2.02 14.41
N LYS A 38 14.06 2.30 14.45
CA LYS A 38 15.06 1.56 13.64
C LYS A 38 14.98 0.07 13.93
N ARG A 39 15.00 -0.35 15.21
CA ARG A 39 14.94 -1.77 15.60
C ARG A 39 13.65 -2.43 15.13
N GLN A 40 12.50 -1.76 15.27
CA GLN A 40 11.21 -2.26 14.79
C GLN A 40 11.23 -2.50 13.28
N ILE A 41 11.73 -1.54 12.51
CA ILE A 41 11.81 -1.65 11.05
C ILE A 41 12.82 -2.71 10.62
N GLU A 42 13.98 -2.83 11.30
CA GLU A 42 14.94 -3.91 11.04
C GLU A 42 14.34 -5.29 11.32
N TYR A 43 13.57 -5.43 12.41
CA TYR A 43 12.87 -6.67 12.71
C TYR A 43 11.81 -6.99 11.64
N GLN A 44 11.03 -6.01 11.19
CA GLN A 44 10.05 -6.19 10.11
C GLN A 44 10.70 -6.61 8.79
N LEU A 45 11.81 -5.94 8.42
CA LEU A 45 12.62 -6.29 7.26
C LEU A 45 13.12 -7.74 7.31
N ALA A 46 13.58 -8.18 8.49
CA ALA A 46 14.11 -9.52 8.68
C ALA A 46 13.02 -10.61 8.71
N THR A 47 11.82 -10.28 9.21
CA THR A 47 10.77 -11.27 9.48
C THR A 47 9.86 -11.52 8.27
N ARG A 48 9.49 -10.49 7.49
CA ARG A 48 8.46 -10.66 6.43
C ARG A 48 8.64 -9.81 5.15
N GLY A 49 9.71 -9.03 5.02
CA GLY A 49 9.73 -7.95 4.03
C GLY A 49 8.79 -6.82 4.45
N LEU A 50 9.22 -5.57 4.30
CA LEU A 50 8.37 -4.43 4.64
C LEU A 50 7.19 -4.39 3.68
N VAL A 51 5.98 -4.61 4.21
CA VAL A 51 4.74 -4.23 3.55
C VAL A 51 4.77 -2.71 3.42
N LEU A 52 5.14 -2.20 2.24
CA LEU A 52 5.05 -0.77 1.98
C LEU A 52 3.57 -0.36 2.11
N PRO A 53 3.26 0.89 2.50
CA PRO A 53 1.89 1.39 2.48
C PRO A 53 1.22 1.39 1.10
N SER A 54 1.94 0.96 0.04
CA SER A 54 1.40 0.77 -1.31
C SER A 54 1.07 -0.69 -1.65
N GLU A 55 0.96 -1.59 -0.68
CA GLU A 55 0.56 -2.99 -0.89
C GLU A 55 -0.94 -3.22 -0.69
N THR A 56 -1.80 -2.24 -0.99
CA THR A 56 -3.22 -2.57 -1.10
C THR A 56 -3.36 -3.57 -2.25
N PRO A 57 -3.77 -4.83 -2.00
CA PRO A 57 -3.88 -5.80 -3.06
C PRO A 57 -4.88 -5.28 -4.09
N LEU A 58 -4.47 -5.24 -5.36
CA LEU A 58 -5.28 -4.65 -6.43
C LEU A 58 -6.69 -5.24 -6.47
N ALA A 59 -6.83 -6.55 -6.21
CA ALA A 59 -8.11 -7.24 -6.15
C ALA A 59 -9.01 -6.74 -5.01
N GLU A 60 -8.44 -6.50 -3.81
CA GLU A 60 -9.18 -5.97 -2.65
C GLU A 60 -9.62 -4.53 -2.91
N PHE A 61 -8.69 -3.70 -3.41
CA PHE A 61 -9.00 -2.31 -3.78
C PHE A 61 -10.10 -2.22 -4.84
N LEU A 62 -10.03 -3.06 -5.88
CA LEU A 62 -11.03 -3.05 -6.95
C LEU A 62 -12.39 -3.53 -6.46
N GLU A 63 -12.44 -4.51 -5.56
CA GLU A 63 -13.70 -4.95 -4.96
C GLU A 63 -14.36 -3.81 -4.15
N ASP A 64 -13.61 -3.17 -3.26
CA ASP A 64 -14.11 -2.04 -2.46
C ASP A 64 -14.58 -0.88 -3.36
N PHE A 65 -13.82 -0.59 -4.42
CA PHE A 65 -14.18 0.41 -5.41
C PHE A 65 -15.48 0.06 -6.15
N CYS A 66 -15.68 -1.21 -6.55
CA CYS A 66 -16.91 -1.67 -7.18
C CYS A 66 -18.11 -1.54 -6.23
N GLN A 67 -17.96 -1.94 -4.97
CA GLN A 67 -19.02 -1.80 -3.97
C GLN A 67 -19.37 -0.33 -3.73
N HIS A 68 -18.37 0.55 -3.68
CA HIS A 68 -18.60 1.98 -3.59
C HIS A 68 -19.39 2.52 -4.81
N LEU A 69 -19.00 2.17 -6.04
CA LEU A 69 -19.71 2.57 -7.25
C LEU A 69 -21.18 2.13 -7.24
N LYS A 70 -21.46 0.92 -6.74
CA LYS A 70 -22.82 0.38 -6.62
C LYS A 70 -23.74 1.25 -5.77
N THR A 71 -23.19 1.95 -4.76
CA THR A 71 -23.98 2.82 -3.87
C THR A 71 -24.28 4.19 -4.46
N ILE A 72 -23.40 4.72 -5.32
CA ILE A 72 -23.49 6.09 -5.83
C ILE A 72 -24.01 6.16 -7.28
N ARG A 73 -23.90 5.07 -8.05
CA ARG A 73 -24.27 5.02 -9.46
C ARG A 73 -25.65 4.39 -9.65
N THR A 74 -26.34 4.82 -10.70
CA THR A 74 -27.55 4.13 -11.15
C THR A 74 -27.20 2.74 -11.68
N PRO A 75 -28.14 1.77 -11.67
CA PRO A 75 -27.87 0.40 -12.10
C PRO A 75 -27.29 0.29 -13.52
N LYS A 76 -27.75 1.14 -14.45
CA LYS A 76 -27.25 1.20 -15.82
C LYS A 76 -25.80 1.68 -15.90
N SER A 77 -25.46 2.75 -15.16
CA SER A 77 -24.09 3.28 -15.12
C SER A 77 -23.14 2.28 -14.48
N TYR A 78 -23.55 1.69 -13.35
CA TYR A 78 -22.76 0.69 -12.65
C TYR A 78 -22.41 -0.51 -13.55
N LYS A 79 -23.38 -1.03 -14.31
CA LYS A 79 -23.14 -2.13 -15.25
C LYS A 79 -22.11 -1.78 -16.34
N ASN A 80 -22.16 -0.56 -16.86
CA ASN A 80 -21.17 -0.08 -17.83
C ASN A 80 -19.78 0.06 -17.20
N ASP A 81 -19.68 0.62 -15.99
CA ASP A 81 -18.44 0.78 -15.26
C ASP A 81 -17.77 -0.59 -15.00
N ILE A 82 -18.55 -1.58 -14.52
CA ILE A 82 -18.07 -2.96 -14.32
C ILE A 82 -17.61 -3.61 -15.63
N SER A 83 -18.33 -3.39 -16.73
CA SER A 83 -17.92 -3.90 -18.04
C SER A 83 -16.57 -3.32 -18.48
N ASN A 84 -16.37 -2.02 -18.29
CA ASN A 84 -15.11 -1.36 -18.61
C ASN A 84 -13.96 -1.86 -17.72
N LEU A 85 -14.20 -1.92 -16.40
CA LEU A 85 -13.20 -2.42 -15.45
C LEU A 85 -12.80 -3.87 -15.76
N ARG A 86 -13.76 -4.73 -16.14
CA ARG A 86 -13.49 -6.11 -16.56
C ARG A 86 -12.61 -6.19 -17.81
N ILE A 87 -12.73 -5.26 -18.76
CA ILE A 87 -11.87 -5.21 -19.95
C ILE A 87 -10.42 -4.91 -19.57
N PHE A 88 -10.18 -3.99 -18.65
CA PHE A 88 -8.82 -3.59 -18.24
C PHE A 88 -8.15 -4.59 -17.29
N PHE A 89 -8.89 -5.07 -16.29
CA PHE A 89 -8.31 -5.85 -15.19
C PHE A 89 -8.62 -7.35 -15.28
N GLY A 90 -9.59 -7.76 -16.10
CA GLY A 90 -10.09 -9.13 -16.09
C GLY A 90 -10.89 -9.46 -14.83
N PRO A 91 -11.23 -10.75 -14.61
CA PRO A 91 -12.02 -11.21 -13.47
C PRO A 91 -11.16 -11.38 -12.20
N VAL A 92 -10.49 -10.31 -11.77
CA VAL A 92 -9.55 -10.33 -10.62
C VAL A 92 -10.22 -10.21 -9.26
N CYS A 93 -11.48 -9.76 -9.20
CA CYS A 93 -12.26 -9.66 -7.98
C CYS A 93 -13.71 -10.16 -8.18
N PRO A 94 -14.43 -10.48 -7.10
CA PRO A 94 -15.80 -11.00 -7.17
C PRO A 94 -16.76 -10.16 -8.03
N SER A 95 -16.71 -8.84 -7.90
CA SER A 95 -17.58 -7.92 -8.67
C SER A 95 -17.30 -7.92 -10.17
N LEU A 96 -16.09 -8.30 -10.59
CA LEU A 96 -15.70 -8.38 -12.01
C LEU A 96 -15.88 -9.78 -12.61
N GLN A 97 -16.33 -10.78 -11.85
CA GLN A 97 -16.64 -12.09 -12.41
C GLN A 97 -17.79 -11.99 -13.45
N PRO A 98 -17.75 -12.75 -14.55
CA PRO A 98 -18.86 -12.82 -15.49
C PRO A 98 -20.10 -13.42 -14.82
N GLY A 99 -21.26 -12.81 -15.03
CA GLY A 99 -22.54 -13.26 -14.44
C GLY A 99 -22.91 -12.63 -13.09
N ASN A 100 -22.03 -11.84 -12.46
CA ASN A 100 -22.27 -11.18 -11.17
C ASN A 100 -22.94 -9.78 -11.26
N THR A 101 -23.51 -9.39 -12.40
CA THR A 101 -24.15 -8.08 -12.63
C THR A 101 -25.66 -8.14 -12.72
#